data_AF-A0A363RGX9-F1
#
_entry.id   AF-A0A363RGX9-F1
#
_cell.length_a   1.000
_cell.length_b   1.000
_cell.length_c   1.000
_cell.angle_alpha   90.00
_cell.angle_beta   90.00
_cell.angle_gamma   90.00
#
_symmetry.space_group_name_H-M   'P 1'
#
loop_
_entity.id
_entity.type
_entity.pdbx_description
1 polymer ?
#
loop_
_entity_poly.entity_id
_entity_poly.type
_entity_poly.pdbx_seq_one_letter_code
_entity_poly.pdbx_strand_id
1 'polypeptide(L)'
;MFPCQHAQMNNDHALRKAAPALPAAHWFKRSRLVRIRPTPARLRVLEAIVQLGRSKVKCADISLHLAQSGAPLPAATIYCVAKEMAQAGLLMRDREDGGLTVYSLAAGV
;
A
#
# COMPACT_ATOMS: atom_id res chain seq x y z
N MET A 1 -50.96 25.05 13.47
CA MET A 1 -49.66 25.74 13.25
C MET A 1 -48.56 24.67 13.27
N PHE A 2 -47.60 24.75 12.36
CA PHE A 2 -46.72 23.69 11.84
C PHE A 2 -45.94 22.81 12.87
N PRO A 3 -45.55 21.56 12.49
CA PRO A 3 -44.91 20.57 13.36
C PRO A 3 -43.38 20.37 13.13
N CYS A 4 -42.77 19.49 13.95
CA CYS A 4 -41.55 18.67 13.72
C CYS A 4 -40.12 19.24 13.93
N GLN A 5 -39.43 18.62 14.92
CA GLN A 5 -38.11 17.96 14.89
C GLN A 5 -36.79 18.67 14.53
N HIS A 6 -35.74 18.16 15.18
CA HIS A 6 -34.29 18.20 14.90
C HIS A 6 -33.44 19.36 15.43
N ALA A 7 -32.63 19.03 16.44
CA ALA A 7 -31.26 19.54 16.54
C ALA A 7 -30.37 18.37 17.03
N GLN A 8 -30.03 17.52 16.07
CA GLN A 8 -29.04 16.46 16.19
C GLN A 8 -27.69 17.13 16.46
N MET A 9 -27.15 16.90 17.66
CA MET A 9 -25.86 17.43 18.07
C MET A 9 -24.76 16.81 17.21
N ASN A 10 -24.04 17.69 16.51
CA ASN A 10 -23.10 17.39 15.45
C ASN A 10 -21.87 16.65 16.00
N ASN A 11 -21.67 15.40 15.55
CA ASN A 11 -20.42 14.68 15.75
C ASN A 11 -19.38 15.17 14.73
N ASP A 12 -18.86 16.38 14.94
CA ASP A 12 -17.74 16.95 14.16
C ASP A 12 -16.37 16.47 14.68
N HIS A 13 -16.24 15.19 15.02
CA HIS A 13 -14.91 14.59 15.11
C HIS A 13 -14.43 14.23 13.72
N ALA A 14 -13.91 15.27 13.07
CA ALA A 14 -13.00 15.28 11.95
C ALA A 14 -12.37 13.91 11.71
N LEU A 15 -13.02 13.17 10.81
CA LEU A 15 -12.49 12.04 10.09
C LEU A 15 -11.26 12.56 9.32
N ARG A 16 -10.11 12.62 9.99
CA ARG A 16 -8.80 12.78 9.36
C ARG A 16 -8.79 11.76 8.24
N LYS A 17 -8.89 12.27 7.00
CA LYS A 17 -8.94 11.53 5.74
C LYS A 17 -7.88 10.43 5.75
N ALA A 18 -8.23 9.27 6.26
CA ALA A 18 -7.64 8.02 5.83
C ALA A 18 -8.02 7.98 4.36
N ALA A 19 -7.07 8.36 3.50
CA ALA A 19 -7.17 8.10 2.08
C ALA A 19 -7.71 6.67 1.97
N PRO A 20 -8.87 6.45 1.31
CA PRO A 20 -9.43 5.11 1.23
C PRO A 20 -8.30 4.22 0.77
N ALA A 21 -7.93 3.25 1.60
CA ALA A 21 -6.92 2.26 1.29
C ALA A 21 -7.47 1.52 0.08
N LEU A 22 -7.18 2.06 -1.11
CA LEU A 22 -7.63 1.50 -2.38
C LEU A 22 -7.13 0.05 -2.33
N PRO A 23 -8.02 -0.95 -2.45
CA PRO A 23 -7.63 -2.34 -2.30
C PRO A 23 -6.46 -2.61 -3.25
N ALA A 24 -5.46 -3.38 -2.83
CA ALA A 24 -4.24 -3.61 -3.61
C ALA A 24 -4.55 -3.98 -5.08
N ALA A 25 -5.66 -4.68 -5.33
CA ALA A 25 -6.16 -5.02 -6.67
C ALA A 25 -6.51 -3.80 -7.55
N HIS A 26 -6.95 -2.69 -6.96
CA HIS A 26 -7.24 -1.44 -7.67
C HIS A 26 -5.96 -0.78 -8.23
N TRP A 27 -4.83 -0.91 -7.53
CA TRP A 27 -3.53 -0.43 -8.04
C TRP A 27 -3.07 -1.22 -9.27
N PHE A 28 -3.29 -2.55 -9.27
CA PHE A 28 -3.08 -3.37 -10.47
C PHE A 28 -4.05 -3.02 -11.62
N LYS A 29 -5.32 -2.69 -11.32
CA LYS A 29 -6.31 -2.31 -12.34
C LYS A 29 -6.09 -0.93 -12.93
N ARG A 30 -5.71 0.06 -12.12
CA ARG A 30 -5.46 1.44 -12.59
C ARG A 30 -4.22 1.51 -13.47
N SER A 31 -3.24 0.66 -13.17
CA SER A 31 -2.05 0.51 -13.97
C SER A 31 -2.31 -0.41 -15.17
N ARG A 32 -3.05 0.09 -16.17
CA ARG A 32 -3.25 -0.58 -17.48
C ARG A 32 -1.93 -0.95 -18.19
N LEU A 33 -0.80 -0.42 -17.70
CA LEU A 33 0.57 -0.66 -18.19
C LEU A 33 1.30 -1.80 -17.45
N VAL A 34 0.78 -2.27 -16.31
CA VAL A 34 1.42 -3.33 -15.53
C VAL A 34 0.98 -4.68 -16.08
N ARG A 35 1.83 -5.30 -16.90
CA ARG A 35 1.64 -6.65 -17.43
C ARG A 35 1.91 -7.75 -16.39
N ILE A 36 1.75 -7.47 -15.10
CA ILE A 36 2.03 -8.40 -14.01
C ILE A 36 0.71 -8.94 -13.44
N ARG A 37 0.57 -10.27 -13.41
CA ARG A 37 -0.61 -10.91 -12.80
C ARG A 37 -0.68 -10.57 -11.30
N PRO A 38 -1.85 -10.15 -10.79
CA PRO A 38 -2.07 -9.97 -9.35
C PRO A 38 -2.11 -11.35 -8.69
N THR A 39 -1.00 -11.77 -8.09
CA THR A 39 -0.93 -12.96 -7.25
C THR A 39 -1.17 -12.55 -5.79
N PRO A 40 -1.67 -13.46 -4.93
CA PRO A 40 -1.90 -13.14 -3.52
C PRO A 40 -0.65 -12.61 -2.80
N ALA A 41 0.54 -13.12 -3.14
CA ALA A 41 1.80 -12.60 -2.61
C ALA A 41 2.08 -11.15 -3.05
N ARG A 42 1.85 -10.83 -4.34
CA ARG A 42 2.04 -9.47 -4.88
C ARG A 42 1.07 -8.46 -4.27
N LEU A 43 -0.20 -8.85 -4.10
CA LEU A 43 -1.20 -8.02 -3.46
C LEU A 43 -0.84 -7.73 -2.00
N ARG A 44 -0.39 -8.74 -1.25
CA ARG A 44 0.01 -8.57 0.15
C ARG A 44 1.24 -7.68 0.30
N VAL A 45 2.26 -7.85 -0.54
CA VAL A 45 3.45 -6.98 -0.50
C VAL A 45 3.07 -5.54 -0.86
N LEU A 46 2.23 -5.35 -1.87
CA LEU A 46 1.77 -4.01 -2.25
C LEU A 46 0.94 -3.36 -1.15
N GLU A 47 0.03 -4.11 -0.53
CA GLU A 47 -0.77 -3.65 0.61
C GLU A 47 0.11 -3.28 1.80
N ALA A 48 1.11 -4.10 2.13
CA ALA A 48 2.08 -3.80 3.18
C ALA A 48 2.82 -2.49 2.89
N ILE A 49 3.27 -2.24 1.66
CA ILE A 49 3.90 -0.96 1.28
C ILE A 49 2.92 0.21 1.41
N VAL A 50 1.67 0.04 0.97
CA VAL A 50 0.64 1.09 1.10
C VAL A 50 0.36 1.42 2.58
N GLN A 51 0.33 0.40 3.45
CA GLN A 51 0.07 0.54 4.88
C GLN A 51 1.26 1.11 5.66
N LEU A 52 2.49 0.68 5.34
CA LEU A 52 3.73 1.20 5.94
C LEU A 52 4.03 2.65 5.53
N GLY A 53 3.43 3.12 4.44
CA GLY A 53 3.54 4.49 3.96
C GLY A 53 4.08 4.56 2.55
N ARG A 54 3.66 5.58 1.79
CA ARG A 54 3.93 5.67 0.34
C ARG A 54 5.39 5.97 -0.02
N SER A 55 6.28 6.20 0.95
CA SER A 55 7.64 6.68 0.73
C SER A 55 8.67 5.81 1.45
N LYS A 56 9.64 5.29 0.70
CA LYS A 56 10.88 4.64 1.18
C LYS A 56 10.70 3.50 2.20
N VAL A 57 9.99 2.45 1.79
CA VAL A 57 9.79 1.23 2.61
C VAL A 57 10.89 0.20 2.36
N LYS A 58 11.48 -0.39 3.41
CA LYS A 58 12.51 -1.44 3.28
C LYS A 58 11.86 -2.83 3.20
N CYS A 59 12.55 -3.79 2.56
CA CYS A 59 12.08 -5.19 2.55
C CYS A 59 11.92 -5.77 3.96
N ALA A 60 12.78 -5.36 4.90
CA ALA A 60 12.70 -5.79 6.30
C ALA A 60 11.39 -5.32 6.95
N ASP A 61 10.99 -4.07 6.71
CA ASP A 61 9.73 -3.51 7.24
C ASP A 61 8.52 -4.24 6.66
N ILE A 62 8.54 -4.54 5.35
CA ILE A 62 7.49 -5.33 4.69
C ILE A 62 7.41 -6.73 5.29
N SER A 63 8.55 -7.38 5.51
CA SER A 63 8.60 -8.71 6.11
C SER A 63 8.06 -8.72 7.53
N LEU A 64 8.40 -7.71 8.33
CA LEU A 64 7.91 -7.56 9.69
C LEU A 64 6.39 -7.33 9.70
N HIS A 65 5.90 -6.45 8.83
CA HIS A 65 4.47 -6.15 8.69
C HIS A 65 3.67 -7.39 8.28
N LEU A 66 4.17 -8.16 7.31
CA LEU A 66 3.52 -9.41 6.88
C LEU A 66 3.54 -10.49 7.97
N ALA A 67 4.59 -10.55 8.77
CA ALA A 67 4.64 -11.44 9.94
C ALA A 67 3.60 -11.02 10.99
N GLN A 68 3.48 -9.72 11.26
CA GLN A 68 2.49 -9.17 12.18
C GLN A 68 1.04 -9.34 11.69
N SER A 69 0.81 -9.30 10.38
CA SER A 69 -0.51 -9.51 9.79
C SER A 69 -0.92 -10.99 9.70
N GLY A 70 -0.16 -11.92 10.29
CA GLY A 70 -0.43 -13.36 10.27
C GLY A 70 -0.22 -14.01 8.89
N ALA A 71 0.50 -13.35 7.98
CA ALA A 71 0.71 -13.78 6.62
C ALA A 71 2.20 -13.71 6.21
N PRO A 72 3.11 -14.37 6.96
CA PRO A 72 4.54 -14.29 6.69
C PRO A 72 4.85 -14.79 5.29
N LEU A 73 5.63 -14.01 4.55
CA LEU A 73 6.20 -14.43 3.26
C LEU A 73 7.72 -14.57 3.42
N PRO A 74 8.36 -15.50 2.69
CA PRO A 74 9.80 -15.59 2.68
C PRO A 74 10.43 -14.28 2.21
N ALA A 75 11.52 -13.85 2.86
CA ALA A 75 12.25 -12.63 2.49
C ALA A 75 12.66 -12.64 1.00
N ALA A 76 13.06 -13.80 0.47
CA ALA A 76 13.36 -13.98 -0.95
C ALA A 76 12.13 -13.71 -1.85
N THR A 77 10.95 -14.19 -1.46
CA THR A 77 9.69 -13.94 -2.18
C THR A 77 9.34 -12.46 -2.15
N ILE A 78 9.47 -11.81 -0.99
CA ILE A 78 9.21 -10.36 -0.84
C ILE A 78 10.16 -9.56 -1.76
N TYR A 79 11.45 -9.88 -1.74
CA TYR A 79 12.44 -9.21 -2.59
C TYR A 79 12.17 -9.43 -4.09
N CYS A 80 11.88 -10.65 -4.52
CA CYS A 80 11.52 -10.96 -5.90
C CYS A 80 10.27 -10.19 -6.32
N VAL A 81 9.22 -10.21 -5.51
CA VAL A 81 7.95 -9.53 -5.78
C VAL A 81 8.14 -8.01 -5.83
N ALA A 82 8.87 -7.41 -4.89
CA ALA A 82 9.16 -5.98 -4.88
C ALA A 82 9.99 -5.57 -6.12
N LYS A 83 10.98 -6.39 -6.50
CA LYS A 83 11.77 -6.18 -7.72
C LYS A 83 10.92 -6.27 -9.00
N GLU A 84 10.06 -7.29 -9.11
CA GLU A 84 9.14 -7.43 -10.25
C GLU A 84 8.17 -6.25 -10.35
N MET A 85 7.59 -5.82 -9.22
CA MET A 85 6.69 -4.66 -9.19
C MET A 85 7.43 -3.36 -9.51
N ALA A 86 8.70 -3.22 -9.12
CA ALA A 86 9.53 -2.10 -9.53
C ALA A 86 9.83 -2.12 -11.04
N GLN A 87 10.13 -3.29 -11.61
CA GLN A 87 10.32 -3.45 -13.06
C GLN A 87 9.07 -3.13 -13.86
N ALA A 88 7.88 -3.39 -13.32
CA ALA A 88 6.62 -3.00 -13.94
C ALA A 88 6.21 -1.54 -13.70
N GLY A 89 7.01 -0.77 -12.97
CA GLY A 89 6.71 0.64 -12.68
C GLY A 89 5.59 0.87 -11.67
N LEU A 90 5.21 -0.16 -10.89
CA LEU A 90 4.32 0.01 -9.72
C LEU A 90 5.06 0.62 -8.54
N LEU A 91 6.33 0.24 -8.38
CA LEU A 91 7.20 0.71 -7.33
C LEU A 91 8.40 1.45 -7.95
N MET A 92 8.88 2.47 -7.28
CA MET A 92 10.22 3.02 -7.50
C MET A 92 11.18 2.34 -6.55
N ARG A 93 12.33 1.93 -7.09
CA ARG A 93 13.42 1.34 -6.30
C ARG A 93 14.52 2.38 -6.17
N ASP A 94 14.72 2.85 -4.95
CA ASP A 94 15.75 3.81 -4.60
C ASP A 94 16.78 3.17 -3.67
N ARG A 95 17.94 3.82 -3.54
CA ARG A 95 18.93 3.49 -2.52
C ARG A 95 18.94 4.62 -1.49
N GLU A 96 18.77 4.26 -0.23
CA GLU A 96 18.92 5.18 0.88
C GLU A 96 20.41 5.33 1.24
N ASP A 97 20.77 6.46 1.86
CA ASP A 97 22.08 6.65 2.49
C ASP A 97 22.35 5.50 3.46
N GLY A 98 23.41 4.72 3.17
CA GLY A 98 23.70 3.44 3.83
C GLY A 98 23.55 2.21 2.94
N GLY A 99 23.23 2.38 1.65
CA GLY A 99 23.23 1.29 0.66
C GLY A 99 22.02 0.36 0.74
N LEU A 100 21.06 0.65 1.61
CA LEU A 100 19.83 -0.11 1.75
C LEU A 100 18.90 0.21 0.58
N THR A 101 18.33 -0.84 -0.02
CA THR A 101 17.31 -0.68 -1.06
C THR A 101 15.97 -0.38 -0.43
N VAL A 102 15.38 0.74 -0.83
CA VAL A 102 14.05 1.18 -0.40
C VAL A 102 13.11 1.21 -1.60
N TYR A 103 11.83 0.95 -1.32
CA TYR A 103 10.78 0.92 -2.32
C TYR A 103 9.74 1.99 -2.00
N SER A 104 9.36 2.78 -2.99
CA SER A 104 8.30 3.77 -2.88
C SER A 104 7.20 3.45 -3.89
N LEU A 105 5.96 3.86 -3.64
CA LEU A 105 4.91 3.75 -4.66
C LEU A 105 5.21 4.74 -5.78
N ALA A 106 5.10 4.30 -7.04
CA ALA A 106 5.30 5.20 -8.17
C ALA A 106 4.19 6.28 -8.19
N ALA A 107 4.59 7.55 -8.19
CA ALA A 107 3.68 8.67 -8.32
C ALA A 107 3.09 8.68 -9.74
N GLY A 108 1.87 8.16 -9.89
CA GLY A 108 1.24 7.96 -11.19
C GLY A 108 0.23 6.81 -11.22
N VAL A 109 0.17 6.01 -10.14
CA VAL A 109 -0.87 5.00 -9.89
C VAL A 109 -1.95 5.53 -8.95
#